data_AF-A0AAF0R2Z3-F1
#
_entry.id   AF-A0AAF0R2Z3-F1
#
_cell.length_a   1.000
_cell.length_b   1.000
_cell.length_c   1.000
_cell.angle_alpha   90.00
_cell.angle_beta   90.00
_cell.angle_gamma   90.00
#
_symmetry.space_group_name_H-M   'P 1'
#
loop_
_entity.id
_entity.type
_entity.pdbx_description
1 polymer ?
#
loop_
_entity_poly.entity_id
_entity_poly.type
_entity_poly.pdbx_seq_one_letter_code
_entity_poly.pdbx_strand_id
1 'polypeptide(L)' 'MVIVDNNPFSFLLQPLNGIPCIPFSAGQPHDIQLLEVILPLLKHLSKQKDVRPVLYDRFHMPEWFQKHGIPASALTSGE' A
#
# COMPACT_ATOMS: atom_id res chain seq x y z
N MET A 1 11.28 -2.61 2.69
CA MET A 1 10.60 -1.39 3.19
C MET A 1 9.11 -1.52 2.89
N VAL A 2 8.25 -1.05 3.79
CA VAL A 2 6.79 -1.02 3.64
C VAL A 2 6.32 0.37 4.09
N ILE A 3 5.43 0.99 3.34
CA ILE A 3 4.82 2.29 3.65
C ILE A 3 3.33 2.03 3.89
N VAL A 4 2.81 2.46 5.04
CA VAL A 4 1.37 2.38 5.35
C VAL A 4 0.84 3.80 5.44
N ASP A 5 -0.10 4.15 4.56
CA ASP A 5 -0.62 5.51 4.45
C ASP A 5 -2.07 5.49 3.95
N ASN A 6 -2.85 6.48 4.37
CA ASN A 6 -4.24 6.65 3.98
C ASN A 6 -4.42 7.52 2.73
N ASN A 7 -3.35 8.11 2.22
CA ASN A 7 -3.32 8.82 0.94
C ASN A 7 -2.60 7.96 -0.12
N PRO A 8 -3.31 7.45 -1.14
CA PRO A 8 -2.71 6.67 -2.22
C PRO A 8 -1.53 7.38 -2.91
N PHE A 9 -1.57 8.71 -3.05
CA PHE A 9 -0.50 9.47 -3.72
C PHE A 9 0.82 9.48 -2.95
N SER A 10 0.83 9.15 -1.65
CA SER A 10 2.07 8.95 -0.89
C SER A 10 2.93 7.82 -1.48
N PHE A 11 2.34 6.92 -2.27
CA PHE A 11 3.04 5.81 -2.92
C PHE A 11 3.51 6.11 -4.34
N LEU A 12 3.33 7.33 -4.86
CA LEU A 12 3.55 7.65 -6.28
C LEU A 12 4.93 7.20 -6.80
N LEU A 13 5.98 7.43 -6.01
CA LEU A 13 7.36 7.08 -6.39
C LEU A 13 7.76 5.66 -5.97
N GLN A 14 6.94 4.97 -5.16
CA GLN A 14 7.21 3.62 -4.65
C GLN A 14 5.92 2.78 -4.59
N PRO A 15 5.21 2.61 -5.73
CA PRO A 15 3.88 2.00 -5.73
C PRO A 15 3.90 0.54 -5.28
N LEU A 16 5.04 -0.14 -5.41
CA LEU A 16 5.23 -1.55 -5.01
C LEU A 16 5.53 -1.73 -3.51
N ASN A 17 5.63 -0.65 -2.75
CA ASN A 17 5.94 -0.67 -1.31
C ASN A 17 4.77 -0.20 -0.43
N GLY A 18 3.64 0.19 -1.03
CA GLY A 18 2.51 0.78 -0.33
C GLY A 18 1.48 -0.24 0.19
N ILE A 19 0.96 0.03 1.38
CA ILE A 19 -0.25 -0.55 1.96
C ILE A 19 -1.24 0.60 2.15
N PRO A 20 -2.22 0.79 1.25
CA PRO A 20 -3.26 1.78 1.46
C PRO A 20 -4.11 1.38 2.67
N CYS A 21 -4.32 2.32 3.59
CA CYS A 21 -5.18 2.14 4.76
C CYS A 21 -6.39 3.09 4.69
N ILE A 22 -7.46 2.74 5.41
CA ILE A 22 -8.63 3.61 5.51
C ILE A 22 -8.32 4.67 6.57
N PRO A 23 -8.61 5.96 6.32
CA PRO A 23 -8.46 6.98 7.33
C PRO A 23 -9.27 6.65 8.59
N PHE A 24 -8.62 6.71 9.74
CA PHE A 24 -9.34 6.65 11.01
C PHE A 24 -10.31 7.84 11.11
N SER A 25 -11.50 7.59 11.63
CA SER A 25 -12.52 8.60 11.90
C SER A 25 -13.01 8.49 13.33
N ALA A 26 -13.17 9.62 14.01
CA ALA A 26 -13.74 9.67 15.36
C ALA A 26 -15.16 9.09 15.44
N GLY A 27 -15.87 9.01 14.31
CA GLY A 27 -17.18 8.35 14.23
C GLY A 27 -17.13 6.81 14.25
N GLN A 28 -15.94 6.21 14.20
CA GLN A 28 -15.71 4.76 14.26
C GLN A 28 -14.57 4.44 15.24
N PRO A 29 -14.77 4.67 16.55
CA PRO A 29 -13.72 4.49 17.56
C PRO A 29 -13.31 3.02 17.76
N HIS A 30 -14.15 2.07 17.33
CA HIS A 30 -13.89 0.63 17.36
C HIS A 30 -13.39 0.11 16.01
N ASP A 31 -12.71 0.94 15.22
CA ASP A 31 -12.06 0.49 13.99
C ASP A 31 -11.06 -0.62 14.30
N ILE A 32 -11.14 -1.70 13.52
CA ILE A 32 -10.33 -2.90 13.69
C ILE A 32 -9.27 -3.05 12.60
N GLN A 33 -9.13 -2.10 11.68
CA GLN A 33 -8.26 -2.24 10.53
C GLN A 33 -6.80 -2.45 10.96
N LEU A 34 -6.32 -1.69 11.94
CA LEU A 34 -4.95 -1.86 12.42
C LEU A 34 -4.74 -3.29 12.95
N LEU A 35 -5.61 -3.76 13.84
CA LEU A 35 -5.45 -5.02 14.56
C LEU A 35 -5.72 -6.25 13.68
N GLU A 36 -6.77 -6.21 12.87
CA GLU A 36 -7.29 -7.38 12.13
C GLU A 36 -6.81 -7.43 10.67
N VAL A 37 -6.39 -6.29 10.09
CA VAL A 37 -5.97 -6.23 8.68
C VAL A 37 -4.48 -5.94 8.55
N ILE A 38 -4.01 -4.84 9.15
CA ILE A 38 -2.64 -4.35 8.95
C ILE A 38 -1.63 -5.22 9.72
N LEU A 39 -1.85 -5.50 11.01
CA LEU A 39 -0.92 -6.30 11.81
C LEU A 39 -0.71 -7.72 11.26
N PRO A 40 -1.76 -8.49 10.87
CA PRO A 40 -1.58 -9.81 10.28
C PRO A 40 -0.83 -9.76 8.95
N LEU A 41 -1.10 -8.74 8.13
CA LEU A 41 -0.36 -8.52 6.88
C LEU A 41 1.12 -8.22 7.15
N LEU A 42 1.44 -7.32 8.07
CA LEU A 42 2.82 -7.02 8.45
C LEU A 42 3.57 -8.25 8.99
N LYS A 43 2.89 -9.10 9.77
CA LYS A 43 3.43 -10.38 10.26
C LYS A 43 3.68 -11.38 9.13
N HIS A 44 2.87 -11.37 8.08
CA HIS A 44 3.12 -12.17 6.90
C HIS A 44 4.32 -11.63 6.10
N LEU A 45 4.35 -10.32 5.85
CA LEU A 45 5.41 -9.65 5.10
C LEU A 45 6.78 -9.74 5.78
N SER A 46 6.84 -9.78 7.11
CA SER A 46 8.10 -9.93 7.85
C SER A 46 8.80 -11.27 7.61
N LYS A 47 8.10 -12.27 7.06
CA LYS A 47 8.67 -13.57 6.69
C LYS A 47 9.16 -13.60 5.24
N GLN A 48 8.88 -12.56 4.46
CA GLN A 48 9.22 -12.49 3.04
C GLN A 48 10.59 -11.86 2.86
N LYS A 49 11.40 -12.42 1.94
CA LYS A 49 12.66 -11.80 1.53
C LYS A 49 12.42 -10.54 0.70
N ASP A 50 11.38 -10.55 -0.14
CA ASP A 50 10.92 -9.40 -0.91
C ASP A 50 9.41 -9.27 -0.76
N VAL A 51 8.96 -8.10 -0.29
CA VAL A 51 7.56 -7.80 -0.04
C VAL A 51 6.82 -7.31 -1.29
N ARG A 52 7.55 -6.82 -2.31
CA ARG A 52 6.97 -6.16 -3.48
C ARG A 52 6.01 -7.06 -4.28
N PRO A 53 6.34 -8.35 -4.54
CA PRO A 53 5.41 -9.23 -5.25
C PRO A 53 4.09 -9.43 -4.48
N VAL A 54 4.18 -9.63 -3.15
CA VAL A 54 3.01 -9.82 -2.30
C VAL A 54 2.13 -8.56 -2.25
N LEU A 55 2.75 -7.38 -2.17
CA LEU A 55 2.04 -6.11 -2.18
C LEU A 55 1.43 -5.81 -3.56
N TYR A 56 2.13 -6.14 -4.65
CA TYR A 56 1.61 -6.02 -6.01
C TYR A 56 0.36 -6.86 -6.21
N ASP A 57 0.42 -8.15 -5.89
CA ASP A 57 -0.71 -9.09 -6.05
C ASP A 57 -1.93 -8.70 -5.21
N ARG A 58 -1.71 -7.99 -4.10
CA ARG A 58 -2.79 -7.60 -3.19
C ARG A 58 -3.43 -6.27 -3.55
N PHE A 59 -2.65 -5.28 -3.98
CA PHE A 59 -3.12 -3.89 -4.09
C PHE A 59 -3.11 -3.33 -5.50
N HIS A 60 -2.30 -3.88 -6.42
CA HIS A 60 -2.22 -3.41 -7.81
C HIS A 60 -2.08 -1.88 -7.93
N MET A 61 -1.26 -1.29 -7.05
CA MET A 61 -1.08 0.17 -6.97
C MET A 61 -0.62 0.80 -8.30
N PRO A 62 0.30 0.19 -9.09
CA PRO A 62 0.65 0.73 -10.39
C PRO A 62 -0.55 0.86 -11.33
N GLU A 63 -1.41 -0.17 -11.41
CA GLU A 63 -2.62 -0.18 -12.22
C GLU A 63 -3.67 0.79 -11.68
N TRP A 64 -3.77 0.91 -10.35
CA TRP A 64 -4.62 1.91 -9.71
C TRP A 64 -4.21 3.32 -10.16
N PHE A 65 -2.92 3.66 -10.13
CA PHE A 65 -2.42 4.95 -10.59
C PHE A 65 -2.67 5.19 -12.08
N GLN A 66 -2.47 4.18 -12.93
CA GLN A 66 -2.78 4.27 -14.36
C GLN A 66 -4.26 4.58 -14.61
N LYS A 67 -5.17 3.93 -13.87
CA LYS A 67 -6.61 4.23 -13.93
C LYS A 67 -6.96 5.65 -13.48
N HIS A 68 -6.10 6.28 -12.68
CA HIS A 68 -6.26 7.66 -12.21
C HIS A 68 -5.43 8.67 -13.03
N GLY A 69 -4.97 8.28 -14.23
CA GLY A 69 -4.34 9.18 -15.19
C GLY A 69 -2.83 9.37 -15.01
N ILE A 70 -2.18 8.61 -14.13
CA ILE A 70 -0.73 8.64 -13.96
C ILE A 70 -0.08 7.64 -14.93
N PRO A 71 0.76 8.09 -15.88
CA PRO A 71 1.37 7.19 -16.85
C PRO A 71 2.37 6.24 -16.18
N ALA A 72 2.52 5.03 -16.71
CA ALA A 72 3.46 4.03 -16.17
C ALA A 72 4.91 4.53 -16.13
N SER A 73 5.30 5.40 -17.07
CA SER A 73 6.62 6.05 -17.10
C SER A 73 6.88 6.95 -15.90
N ALA A 74 5.85 7.49 -15.24
CA ALA A 74 6.00 8.29 -14.02
C ALA A 74 6.17 7.43 -12.75
N LEU A 75 5.97 6.11 -12.86
CA LEU A 75 6.05 5.16 -11.74
C LEU A 75 7.42 4.44 -11.68
N THR A 76 8.25 4.60 -12.72
CA THR A 76 9.60 4.04 -12.82
C THR A 76 10.62 5.15 -12.63
N SER A 77 10.91 5.53 -11.39
CA SER A 77 12.03 6.42 -11.06
C SER A 77 12.91 5.70 -10.04
N GLY A 78 13.85 4.91 -10.54
CA GLY A 78 14.77 4.12 -9.73
C GLY A 78 15.43 3.02 -10.55
N GLU A 79 16.30 3.43 -11.49
CA GLU A 79 17.48 2.63 -11.84
C GLU A 79 18.55 2.83 -10.76
#